data_AF-A0A7J9YD96-F1
#
_entry.id   AF-A0A7J9YD96-F1
#
_cell.length_a   1.000
_cell.length_b   1.000
_cell.length_c   1.000
_cell.angle_alpha   90.00
_cell.angle_beta   90.00
_cell.angle_gamma   90.00
#
_symmetry.space_group_name_H-M   'P 1'
#
loop_
_entity.id
_entity.type
_entity.pdbx_description
1 polymer ?
#
loop_
_entity_poly.entity_id
_entity_poly.type
_entity_poly.pdbx_seq_one_letter_code
_entity_poly.pdbx_strand_id
1 'polypeptide(L)' 'MSQAAVPVSLPAPMPIRIPIREIVPWAVLIGMLSLITMYFVSAEDGITALFSGGYVHEFLHDGRHLLAFPCH' A
#
# COMPACT_ATOMS: atom_id res chain seq x y z
N MET A 1 27.18 -22.76 -56.55
CA MET A 1 26.10 -23.28 -55.69
C MET A 1 25.65 -22.12 -54.82
N SER A 2 24.53 -21.48 -55.15
CA SER A 2 24.07 -20.29 -54.42
C SER A 2 23.14 -20.73 -53.29
N GLN A 3 23.58 -20.61 -52.03
CA GLN A 3 22.78 -20.96 -50.88
C GLN A 3 21.94 -19.75 -50.46
N ALA A 4 20.62 -19.90 -50.47
CA ALA A 4 19.70 -18.88 -49.98
C ALA A 4 19.74 -18.83 -48.44
N ALA A 5 19.84 -17.64 -47.88
CA ALA A 5 19.74 -17.43 -46.44
C ALA A 5 18.31 -17.67 -45.96
N VAL A 6 18.15 -18.47 -44.91
CA VAL A 6 16.86 -18.69 -44.27
C VAL A 6 16.60 -17.52 -43.32
N PRO A 7 15.45 -16.81 -43.43
CA PRO A 7 15.14 -15.72 -42.51
C PRO A 7 14.93 -16.27 -41.09
N VAL A 8 15.63 -15.70 -40.12
CA VAL A 8 15.43 -15.97 -38.70
C VAL A 8 14.21 -15.18 -38.23
N SER A 9 13.17 -15.88 -37.77
CA SER A 9 12.00 -15.26 -37.13
C SER A 9 12.36 -14.86 -35.70
N LEU A 10 12.26 -13.57 -35.38
CA LEU A 10 12.40 -13.08 -34.00
C LEU A 10 11.04 -13.17 -33.28
N PRO A 11 10.99 -13.63 -32.02
CA PRO A 11 9.76 -13.63 -31.25
C PRO A 11 9.25 -12.20 -31.05
N ALA A 12 7.97 -11.99 -31.31
CA ALA A 12 7.33 -10.70 -31.07
C ALA A 12 7.23 -10.41 -29.57
N PRO A 13 7.45 -9.17 -29.11
CA PRO A 13 7.22 -8.78 -27.73
C PRO A 13 5.76 -9.05 -27.34
N MET A 14 5.56 -9.82 -26.27
CA MET A 14 4.23 -10.04 -25.74
C MET A 14 3.83 -8.84 -24.86
N PRO A 15 2.63 -8.27 -25.05
CA PRO A 15 2.16 -7.19 -24.21
C PRO A 15 1.94 -7.69 -22.78
N ILE A 16 2.52 -6.98 -21.81
CA ILE A 16 2.28 -7.25 -20.38
C ILE A 16 0.84 -6.85 -20.06
N ARG A 17 0.04 -7.81 -19.58
CA ARG A 17 -1.32 -7.56 -19.10
C ARG A 17 -1.31 -7.46 -17.58
N ILE A 18 -1.66 -6.29 -17.05
CA ILE A 18 -1.82 -6.08 -15.60
C ILE A 18 -3.23 -6.57 -15.20
N PRO A 19 -3.35 -7.53 -14.26
CA PRO A 19 -4.64 -8.08 -13.85
C PRO A 19 -5.36 -7.16 -12.87
N ILE A 20 -5.83 -6.00 -13.36
CA ILE A 20 -6.48 -4.96 -12.52
C ILE A 20 -7.64 -5.53 -11.69
N ARG A 21 -8.43 -6.44 -12.27
CA ARG A 21 -9.59 -7.06 -11.60
C ARG A 21 -9.21 -7.87 -10.36
N GLU A 22 -8.01 -8.44 -10.34
CA GLU A 22 -7.48 -9.22 -9.22
C GLU A 22 -6.86 -8.30 -8.17
N ILE A 23 -6.29 -7.17 -8.57
CA ILE A 23 -5.63 -6.19 -7.69
C ILE A 23 -6.66 -5.34 -6.93
N VAL A 24 -7.75 -4.93 -7.59
CA VAL A 24 -8.71 -3.96 -7.04
C VAL A 24 -9.28 -4.36 -5.67
N PRO A 25 -9.75 -5.60 -5.42
CA PRO A 25 -10.28 -5.97 -4.11
C PRO A 25 -9.27 -5.79 -2.97
N TRP A 26 -8.01 -6.16 -3.21
CA TRP A 26 -6.93 -6.01 -2.22
C TRP A 26 -6.54 -4.54 -2.04
N ALA A 27 -6.47 -3.78 -3.13
CA ALA A 27 -6.20 -2.34 -3.06
C ALA A 27 -7.28 -1.60 -2.27
N VAL A 28 -8.56 -1.96 -2.46
CA VAL A 28 -9.67 -1.40 -1.67
C VAL A 28 -9.55 -1.78 -0.20
N LEU A 29 -9.27 -3.06 0.10
CA LEU A 29 -9.08 -3.51 1.47
C LEU A 29 -7.93 -2.77 2.17
N ILE A 30 -6.76 -2.72 1.54
CA ILE A 30 -5.57 -2.03 2.08
C ILE A 30 -5.82 -0.53 2.19
N GLY A 31 -6.49 0.07 1.21
CA GLY A 31 -6.89 1.47 1.23
C GLY A 31 -7.81 1.78 2.41
N MET A 32 -8.84 0.94 2.62
CA MET A 32 -9.76 1.08 3.76
C MET A 32 -9.03 0.91 5.10
N LEU A 33 -8.17 -0.10 5.24
CA LEU A 33 -7.36 -0.30 6.44
C LEU A 33 -6.41 0.88 6.70
N SER A 34 -5.80 1.43 5.65
CA SER A 34 -4.94 2.61 5.75
C SER A 34 -5.72 3.83 6.26
N LEU A 35 -6.93 4.05 5.76
CA LEU A 35 -7.79 5.14 6.24
C LEU A 35 -8.21 4.96 7.70
N ILE A 36 -8.51 3.72 8.11
CA ILE A 36 -8.83 3.40 9.51
C ILE A 36 -7.62 3.68 10.41
N THR A 37 -6.42 3.24 10.01
CA THR A 37 -5.19 3.53 10.75
C THR A 37 -4.92 5.03 10.82
N MET A 38 -5.04 5.76 9.70
CA MET A 38 -4.88 7.20 9.66
C MET A 38 -5.89 7.91 10.58
N TYR A 39 -7.14 7.45 10.63
CA TYR A 39 -8.14 7.97 11.56
C TYR A 39 -7.70 7.80 13.00
N PHE A 40 -7.26 6.60 13.40
CA PHE A 40 -6.83 6.35 14.78
C PHE A 40 -5.56 7.10 15.17
N VAL A 41 -4.61 7.27 14.25
CA VAL A 41 -3.36 8.02 14.49
C VAL A 41 -3.61 9.53 14.57
N SER A 42 -4.58 10.04 13.81
CA SER A 42 -4.87 11.49 13.73
C SER A 42 -5.92 11.96 14.73
N ALA A 43 -6.88 11.10 15.10
CA ALA A 43 -7.91 11.43 16.08
C ALA A 43 -7.25 11.53 17.47
N GLU A 44 -7.35 12.72 18.05
CA GLU A 44 -6.67 13.16 19.27
C GLU A 44 -6.98 12.34 20.53
N ASP A 45 -7.92 11.39 20.47
CA ASP A 45 -8.24 10.42 21.53
C ASP A 45 -8.67 9.05 20.96
N GLY A 46 -8.03 8.59 19.89
CA GLY A 46 -8.55 7.53 18.99
C GLY A 46 -9.00 6.20 19.60
N ILE A 47 -8.63 5.85 20.83
CA ILE A 47 -9.09 4.68 21.64
C ILE A 47 -8.60 4.79 23.11
N THR A 48 -7.65 5.69 23.39
CA THR A 48 -6.91 5.81 24.65
C THR A 48 -7.74 6.29 25.85
N ALA A 49 -8.92 6.84 25.64
CA ALA A 49 -9.85 7.12 26.74
C ALA A 49 -10.37 5.85 27.44
N LEU A 50 -10.29 4.66 26.81
CA LEU A 50 -10.72 3.39 27.41
C LEU A 50 -9.60 2.58 28.11
N PHE A 51 -8.32 2.89 27.84
CA PHE A 51 -7.17 2.10 28.33
C PHE A 51 -5.99 3.00 28.72
N SER A 52 -6.25 3.98 29.59
CA SER A 52 -5.44 5.17 29.86
C SER A 52 -4.02 4.98 30.44
N GLY A 53 -3.19 4.06 29.94
CA GLY A 53 -1.81 3.97 30.39
C GLY A 53 -1.00 2.77 29.94
N GLY A 54 -1.02 2.41 28.65
CA GLY A 54 -0.18 1.33 28.14
C GLY A 54 0.22 1.49 26.67
N TYR A 55 1.26 0.75 26.26
CA TYR A 55 1.96 0.65 24.95
C TYR A 55 1.24 1.18 23.69
N VAL A 56 -0.07 0.98 23.58
CA VAL A 56 -0.90 1.51 22.49
C VAL A 56 -0.89 3.04 22.43
N HIS A 57 -0.89 3.72 23.58
CA HIS A 57 -0.83 5.18 23.66
C HIS A 57 0.48 5.72 23.08
N GLU A 58 1.61 5.11 23.44
CA GLU A 58 2.94 5.48 22.93
C GLU A 58 3.07 5.17 21.43
N PHE A 59 2.59 4.01 20.99
CA PHE A 59 2.59 3.64 19.57
C PHE A 59 1.79 4.63 18.70
N LEU A 60 0.59 5.02 19.15
CA LEU A 60 -0.23 6.00 18.43
C LEU A 60 0.38 7.41 18.49
N HIS A 61 0.94 7.78 19.65
CA HIS A 61 1.65 9.04 19.81
C HIS A 61 2.84 9.12 18.83
N ASP A 62 3.69 8.09 18.75
CA ASP A 62 4.82 8.02 17.82
C ASP A 62 4.36 7.99 16.36
N GLY A 63 3.26 7.30 16.05
CA GLY A 63 2.65 7.32 14.72
C GLY A 63 2.25 8.73 14.27
N ARG A 64 1.72 9.56 15.18
CA ARG A 64 1.35 10.95 14.90
C ARG A 64 2.57 11.80 14.57
N HIS A 65 3.66 11.60 15.31
CA HIS A 65 4.96 12.23 15.02
C HIS A 65 5.53 11.80 13.66
N LEU A 66 5.46 10.51 13.32
CA LEU A 66 5.93 10.01 12.03
C LEU A 66 5.14 10.57 10.84
N LEU A 67 3.85 10.85 11.04
CA LEU A 67 2.99 11.48 10.03
C LEU A 67 3.02 13.02 10.08
N ALA A 68 3.95 13.60 10.85
CA ALA A 68 4.17 15.05 11.01
C ALA A 68 2.93 15.83 11.50
N PHE A 69 2.01 15.16 12.19
CA PHE A 69 0.90 15.82 12.85
C PHE A 69 1.38 16.44 14.19
N PRO A 70 0.99 17.69 14.50
CA PRO A 70 1.40 18.33 15.74
C PRO A 70 0.73 17.67 16.96
N CYS A 71 1.47 17.56 18.04
CA CYS A 71 0.99 17.18 19.36
C CYS A 71 1.14 18.37 20.32
N HIS A 72 0.18 18.60 21.20
CA HIS A 72 0.26 19.57 22.30
C HIS A 72 0.14 18.83 23.62
#